data_AF-A0AA40P4Q1-F1
#
_entry.id   AF-A0AA40P4Q1-F1
#
_cell.length_a   1.000
_cell.length_b   1.000
_cell.length_c   1.000
_cell.angle_alpha   90.00
_cell.angle_beta   90.00
_cell.angle_gamma   90.00
#
_symmetry.space_group_name_H-M   'P 1'
#
loop_
_entity.id
_entity.type
_entity.pdbx_description
1 polymer ?
#
loop_
_entity_poly.entity_id
_entity_poly.type
_entity_poly.pdbx_seq_one_letter_code
_entity_poly.pdbx_strand_id
1 'polypeptide(L)'
;MARIDAAISTWTAERSMDEVLAALNEARIPAGKIYDAADIAGDPHYQARDMLLLSALDDGTPVTLPGIVPKLQGTPGQVRTPAPTLGQHTDAVLEAHGIDAATRAEWRRLGII
;
A
#
# COMPACT_ATOMS: atom_id res chain seq x y z
N MET A 1 34.62 -9.67 -11.35
CA MET A 1 33.49 -9.42 -10.43
C MET A 1 33.86 -9.87 -9.01
N ALA A 2 34.17 -11.15 -8.79
CA ALA A 2 34.48 -11.69 -7.45
C ALA A 2 35.44 -10.87 -6.55
N ARG A 3 36.51 -10.26 -7.10
CA ARG A 3 37.44 -9.43 -6.30
C ARG A 3 36.80 -8.13 -5.78
N ILE A 4 35.95 -7.49 -6.56
CA ILE A 4 35.28 -6.24 -6.16
C ILE A 4 34.21 -6.56 -5.11
N ASP A 5 33.39 -7.59 -5.36
CA ASP A 5 32.34 -8.00 -4.43
C ASP A 5 32.92 -8.41 -3.06
N ALA A 6 34.05 -9.12 -3.06
CA ALA A 6 34.77 -9.46 -1.84
C ALA A 6 35.27 -8.21 -1.09
N ALA A 7 35.84 -7.23 -1.82
CA ALA A 7 36.34 -5.99 -1.21
C ALA A 7 35.20 -5.15 -0.60
N ILE A 8 34.07 -5.01 -1.32
CA ILE A 8 32.88 -4.32 -0.83
C ILE A 8 32.35 -5.04 0.41
N SER A 9 32.18 -6.36 0.34
CA SER A 9 31.63 -7.16 1.46
C SER A 9 32.48 -7.02 2.72
N THR A 10 33.80 -7.18 2.62
CA THR A 10 34.71 -7.00 3.75
C THR A 10 34.60 -5.59 4.33
N TRP A 11 34.59 -4.56 3.49
CA TRP A 11 34.50 -3.17 3.94
C TRP A 11 33.16 -2.86 4.63
N THR A 12 32.04 -3.37 4.10
CA THR A 12 30.71 -3.16 4.70
C THR A 12 30.51 -3.95 6.00
N ALA A 13 31.12 -5.13 6.15
CA ALA A 13 30.92 -6.00 7.31
C ALA A 13 31.50 -5.45 8.62
N GLU A 14 32.45 -4.52 8.53
CA GLU A 14 33.11 -3.88 9.67
C GLU A 14 32.41 -2.61 10.15
N ARG A 15 31.32 -2.20 9.49
CA ARG A 15 30.66 -0.90 9.69
C ARG A 15 29.17 -1.08 9.92
N SER A 16 28.59 -0.16 10.69
CA SER A 16 27.14 -0.04 10.78
C SER A 16 26.54 0.45 9.46
N MET A 17 25.24 0.21 9.26
CA MET A 17 24.51 0.69 8.09
C MET A 17 24.62 2.21 7.93
N ASP A 18 24.52 2.96 9.04
CA ASP A 18 24.55 4.43 9.01
C ASP A 18 25.93 4.95 8.56
N GLU A 19 27.01 4.34 9.04
CA GLU A 19 28.38 4.67 8.61
C GLU A 19 28.59 4.36 7.12
N VAL A 20 28.08 3.23 6.63
CA VAL A 20 28.14 2.87 5.22
C VAL A 20 27.39 3.88 4.37
N LEU A 21 26.15 4.21 4.72
CA LEU A 21 25.35 5.18 3.96
C LEU A 21 25.95 6.57 3.98
N ALA A 22 26.50 7.03 5.11
CA ALA A 22 27.18 8.31 5.21
C ALA A 22 28.40 8.39 4.27
N ALA A 23 29.26 7.37 4.29
CA ALA A 23 30.45 7.33 3.43
C ALA A 23 30.10 7.24 1.94
N LEU A 24 29.10 6.43 1.57
CA LEU A 24 28.64 6.34 0.17
C LEU A 24 28.01 7.65 -0.31
N ASN A 25 27.24 8.33 0.54
CA ASN A 25 26.65 9.63 0.22
C ASN A 25 27.71 10.74 0.05
N GLU A 26 28.73 10.78 0.90
CA GLU A 26 29.88 11.68 0.76
C GLU A 26 30.60 11.45 -0.58
N ALA A 27 30.78 10.19 -0.96
CA ALA A 27 31.34 9.79 -2.25
C ALA A 27 30.37 9.96 -3.44
N ARG A 28 29.14 10.47 -3.22
CA ARG A 28 28.09 10.65 -4.24
C ARG A 28 27.65 9.35 -4.91
N ILE A 29 27.76 8.22 -4.20
CA ILE A 29 27.31 6.91 -4.65
C ILE A 29 25.86 6.71 -4.20
N PRO A 30 24.92 6.42 -5.11
CA PRO A 30 23.53 6.15 -4.74
C PRO A 30 23.43 4.83 -3.98
N ALA A 31 23.01 4.90 -2.72
CA ALA A 31 22.76 3.75 -1.88
C ALA A 31 21.58 4.05 -0.95
N GLY A 32 20.89 3.00 -0.52
CA GLY A 32 19.79 3.08 0.44
C GLY A 32 19.75 1.81 1.27
N LYS A 33 19.20 1.93 2.47
CA LYS A 33 18.95 0.76 3.33
C LYS A 33 17.89 -0.13 2.66
N ILE A 34 18.03 -1.43 2.83
CA ILE A 34 16.96 -2.38 2.52
C ILE A 34 15.93 -2.26 3.64
N TYR A 35 14.80 -1.64 3.36
CA TYR A 35 13.74 -1.43 4.35
C TYR A 35 12.95 -2.70 4.62
N ASP A 36 12.60 -2.90 5.89
CA ASP A 36 11.49 -3.76 6.29
C ASP A 36 10.19 -2.95 6.48
N ALA A 37 9.14 -3.61 6.97
CA ALA A 37 7.84 -2.97 7.19
C ALA A 37 7.88 -1.90 8.30
N ALA A 38 8.70 -2.08 9.33
CA ALA A 38 8.82 -1.12 10.43
C ALA A 38 9.59 0.12 9.98
N ASP A 39 10.64 -0.06 9.17
CA ASP A 39 11.36 1.03 8.52
C ASP A 39 10.41 1.88 7.67
N ILE A 40 9.59 1.25 6.83
CA ILE A 40 8.59 1.95 5.99
C ILE A 40 7.58 2.72 6.85
N ALA A 41 7.07 2.11 7.92
CA ALA A 41 6.10 2.73 8.81
C ALA A 41 6.66 3.96 9.56
N GLY A 42 7.95 3.92 9.92
CA GLY A 42 8.65 4.98 10.63
C GLY A 42 9.28 6.05 9.74
N ASP A 43 9.33 5.86 8.42
CA ASP A 43 10.08 6.73 7.53
C ASP A 43 9.45 8.14 7.39
N PRO A 44 10.19 9.22 7.69
CA PRO A 44 9.66 10.58 7.61
C PRO A 44 9.25 11.01 6.19
N HIS A 45 9.90 10.47 5.15
CA HIS A 45 9.59 10.79 3.77
C HIS A 45 8.29 10.09 3.31
N TYR A 46 8.05 8.85 3.74
CA TYR A 46 6.78 8.16 3.52
C TYR A 46 5.61 8.91 4.17
N GLN A 47 5.79 9.39 5.41
CA GLN A 47 4.80 10.19 6.12
C GLN A 47 4.54 11.53 5.42
N ALA A 48 5.59 12.27 5.07
CA ALA A 48 5.49 13.57 4.40
C ALA A 48 4.83 13.50 3.01
N ARG A 49 4.72 12.31 2.43
CA ARG A 49 4.16 12.08 1.09
C ARG A 49 2.83 11.33 1.10
N ASP A 50 2.22 11.12 2.27
CA ASP A 50 0.99 10.34 2.42
C ASP A 50 1.11 8.98 1.70
N MET A 51 2.23 8.29 1.92
CA MET A 51 2.51 6.96 1.35
C MET A 51 1.93 5.84 2.19
N LEU A 52 1.41 6.15 3.38
CA LEU A 52 0.65 5.27 4.25
C LEU A 52 -0.61 6.03 4.68
N LEU A 53 -1.79 5.49 4.38
CA LEU A 53 -3.07 6.10 4.69
C LEU A 53 -3.75 5.33 5.82
N LEU A 54 -4.21 6.05 6.83
CA LEU A 54 -5.01 5.48 7.91
C LEU A 54 -6.48 5.39 7.45
N SER A 55 -7.08 4.22 7.59
CA SER A 55 -8.48 3.94 7.27
C SER A 55 -9.08 3.01 8.33
N ALA A 56 -10.38 2.71 8.20
CA ALA A 56 -11.03 1.67 8.97
C ALA A 56 -11.83 0.73 8.07
N LEU A 57 -12.02 -0.52 8.51
CA LEU A 57 -13.01 -1.44 7.94
C LEU A 57 -14.43 -1.03 8.38
N ASP A 58 -15.45 -1.66 7.79
CA ASP A 58 -16.86 -1.36 8.11
C ASP A 58 -17.22 -1.58 9.60
N ASP A 59 -16.49 -2.47 10.29
CA ASP A 59 -16.65 -2.72 11.73
C ASP A 59 -15.87 -1.74 12.63
N GLY A 60 -15.18 -0.77 12.03
CA GLY A 60 -14.36 0.23 12.74
C GLY A 60 -12.92 -0.22 13.03
N THR A 61 -12.51 -1.42 12.62
CA THR A 61 -11.13 -1.90 12.80
C THR A 61 -10.15 -1.00 12.04
N PRO A 62 -9.16 -0.37 12.69
CA PRO A 62 -8.21 0.50 12.02
C PRO A 62 -7.27 -0.31 11.13
N VAL A 63 -7.01 0.21 9.92
CA VAL A 63 -6.11 -0.40 8.94
C VAL A 63 -5.23 0.67 8.29
N THR A 64 -4.00 0.28 7.96
CA THR A 64 -3.09 1.13 7.18
C THR A 64 -3.05 0.63 5.74
N LEU A 65 -3.35 1.52 4.80
CA LEU A 65 -3.35 1.25 3.38
C LEU A 65 -2.14 1.90 2.71
N PRO A 66 -1.61 1.34 1.61
CA PRO A 66 -0.67 2.06 0.78
C PRO A 66 -1.26 3.39 0.27
N GLY A 67 -0.43 4.41 0.23
CA GLY A 67 -0.77 5.70 -0.35
C GLY A 67 -1.08 5.60 -1.84
N ILE A 68 -1.92 6.51 -2.31
CA ILE A 68 -2.31 6.55 -3.72
C ILE A 68 -1.18 7.15 -4.55
N VAL A 69 -0.81 6.44 -5.62
CA VAL A 69 0.24 6.83 -6.56
C VAL A 69 -0.23 6.70 -8.02
N PRO A 70 0.23 7.58 -8.93
CA PRO A 70 1.04 8.79 -8.67
C PRO A 70 0.22 9.90 -7.98
N LYS A 71 0.91 10.90 -7.40
CA LYS A 71 0.27 12.08 -6.82
C LYS A 71 -0.06 13.08 -7.93
N LEU A 72 -1.35 13.28 -8.21
CA LEU A 72 -1.84 14.20 -9.23
C LEU A 72 -2.22 15.54 -8.60
N GLN A 73 -1.88 16.66 -9.24
CA GLN A 73 -2.18 18.00 -8.71
C GLN A 73 -3.65 18.41 -8.93
N GLY A 74 -4.22 18.17 -10.12
CA GLY A 74 -5.59 18.61 -10.45
C GLY A 74 -6.68 17.61 -10.05
N THR A 75 -6.37 16.32 -10.04
CA THR A 75 -7.31 15.24 -9.72
C THR A 75 -6.66 14.21 -8.81
N PRO A 76 -6.28 14.59 -7.57
CA PRO A 76 -5.68 13.66 -6.62
C PRO A 76 -6.63 12.49 -6.37
N GLY A 77 -6.10 11.27 -6.40
CA GLY A 77 -6.87 10.10 -6.02
C GLY A 77 -7.11 10.06 -4.51
N GLN A 78 -8.22 9.44 -4.10
CA GLN A 78 -8.61 9.27 -2.71
C GLN A 78 -9.31 7.93 -2.47
N VAL A 79 -9.12 7.35 -1.28
CA VAL A 79 -9.94 6.23 -0.80
C VAL A 79 -11.25 6.82 -0.30
N ARG A 80 -12.37 6.51 -0.98
CA ARG A 80 -13.68 7.15 -0.72
C ARG A 80 -14.56 6.39 0.25
N THR A 81 -14.44 5.07 0.24
CA THR A 81 -15.28 4.15 1.00
C THR A 81 -14.42 2.98 1.48
N PRO A 82 -14.77 2.34 2.59
CA PRO A 82 -14.18 1.07 2.98
C PRO A 82 -14.38 0.00 1.90
N ALA A 83 -13.65 -1.11 2.04
CA ALA A 83 -13.85 -2.28 1.20
C ALA A 83 -15.24 -2.88 1.50
N PRO A 84 -16.06 -3.17 0.48
CA PRO A 84 -17.40 -3.70 0.70
C PRO A 84 -17.38 -5.13 1.23
N THR A 85 -18.40 -5.47 2.02
CA THR A 85 -18.72 -6.85 2.37
C THR A 85 -19.22 -7.65 1.16
N LEU A 86 -19.19 -8.97 1.28
CA LEU A 86 -19.67 -9.86 0.22
C LEU A 86 -21.16 -9.60 -0.06
N GLY A 87 -21.47 -9.23 -1.31
CA GLY A 87 -22.83 -8.99 -1.76
C GLY A 87 -23.44 -7.63 -1.34
N GLN A 88 -22.67 -6.75 -0.68
CA GLN A 88 -23.15 -5.45 -0.17
C GLN A 88 -23.89 -4.61 -1.21
N HIS A 89 -23.44 -4.65 -2.46
CA HIS A 89 -23.98 -3.85 -3.55
C HIS A 89 -24.86 -4.65 -4.53
N THR A 90 -25.15 -5.93 -4.27
CA THR A 90 -25.89 -6.81 -5.19
C THR A 90 -27.25 -6.22 -5.56
N ASP A 91 -28.06 -5.82 -4.57
CA ASP A 91 -29.39 -5.25 -4.84
C ASP A 91 -29.29 -3.93 -5.61
N ALA A 92 -28.41 -3.02 -5.17
CA ALA A 92 -28.26 -1.71 -5.78
C ALA A 92 -27.84 -1.80 -7.26
N VAL A 93 -26.93 -2.72 -7.59
CA VAL A 93 -26.49 -2.96 -8.97
C VAL A 93 -27.61 -3.58 -9.81
N LEU A 94 -28.29 -4.61 -9.30
CA LEU A 94 -29.37 -5.27 -10.03
C LEU A 94 -30.57 -4.34 -10.28
N GLU A 95 -30.91 -3.52 -9.30
CA GLU A 95 -31.95 -2.49 -9.43
C GLU A 95 -31.56 -1.43 -10.48
N ALA A 96 -30.31 -0.97 -10.49
CA ALA A 96 -29.82 -0.04 -11.52
C ALA A 96 -29.91 -0.61 -12.94
N HIS A 97 -29.98 -1.93 -13.09
CA HIS A 97 -30.18 -2.63 -14.36
C HIS A 97 -31.63 -3.09 -14.61
N GLY A 98 -32.59 -2.61 -13.81
CA GLY A 98 -34.02 -2.87 -14.02
C GLY A 98 -34.48 -4.26 -13.57
N ILE A 99 -33.67 -5.01 -12.82
CA ILE A 99 -34.10 -6.27 -12.23
C ILE A 99 -34.92 -5.95 -10.99
N ASP A 100 -36.20 -6.31 -11.00
CA ASP A 100 -37.14 -5.99 -9.94
C ASP A 100 -36.92 -6.82 -8.66
N ALA A 101 -37.54 -6.38 -7.56
CA ALA A 101 -37.40 -7.04 -6.26
C ALA A 101 -37.89 -8.49 -6.25
N ALA A 102 -38.90 -8.81 -7.08
CA ALA A 102 -39.46 -10.17 -7.16
C ALA A 102 -38.46 -11.14 -7.79
N THR A 103 -37.82 -10.74 -8.88
CA THR A 103 -36.79 -11.52 -9.57
C THR A 103 -35.57 -11.71 -8.66
N ARG A 104 -35.12 -10.65 -7.97
CA ARG A 104 -34.00 -10.74 -7.01
C ARG A 104 -34.30 -11.70 -5.86
N ALA A 105 -35.53 -11.68 -5.34
CA ALA A 105 -35.94 -12.63 -4.29
C ALA A 105 -35.91 -14.08 -4.79
N GLU A 106 -36.37 -14.34 -6.01
CA GLU A 106 -36.32 -15.68 -6.61
C GLU A 106 -34.88 -16.15 -6.84
N TRP A 107 -34.00 -15.28 -7.36
CA TRP A 107 -32.59 -15.62 -7.55
C TRP A 107 -31.86 -15.93 -6.25
N ARG A 108 -32.18 -15.24 -5.15
CA ARG A 108 -31.68 -15.60 -3.81
C ARG A 108 -32.14 -16.98 -3.38
N ARG A 109 -33.43 -17.28 -3.57
CA ARG A 109 -33.99 -18.59 -3.24
C ARG A 109 -33.33 -19.71 -4.04
N LEU A 110 -32.93 -19.43 -5.28
CA LEU A 110 -32.21 -20.35 -6.16
C LEU A 110 -30.68 -20.40 -5.91
N GLY A 111 -30.13 -19.52 -5.06
CA GLY A 111 -28.69 -19.43 -4.80
C GLY A 111 -27.87 -18.84 -5.96
N ILE A 112 -28.52 -18.08 -6.85
CA ILE A 112 -27.87 -17.38 -7.96
C ILE A 112 -27.19 -16.10 -7.46
N ILE A 113 -27.81 -15.43 -6.48
CA ILE A 113 -27.30 -14.23 -5.78
C ILE A 113 -27.47 -14.34 -4.27
#